data_AF-A0A359F403-F1
#
_entry.id   AF-A0A359F403-F1
#
_cell.length_a   1.000
_cell.length_b   1.000
_cell.length_c   1.000
_cell.angle_alpha   90.00
_cell.angle_beta   90.00
_cell.angle_gamma   90.00
#
_symmetry.space_group_name_H-M   'P 1'
#
loop_
_entity.id
_entity.type
_entity.pdbx_description
1 polymer ?
#
loop_
_entity_poly.entity_id
_entity_poly.type
_entity_poly.pdbx_seq_one_letter_code
_entity_poly.pdbx_strand_id
1 'polypeptide(L)' 'EPADLVDPELDLLTPREGEVMRYLARGYAYKEIARELSIGIKTVETHASAVLRKLQLSSRGELTRWAQDRRLL' A
#
# COMPACT_ATOMS: atom_id res chain seq x y z
N GLU A 1 13.25 9.24 22.08
CA GLU A 1 11.97 8.50 21.93
C GLU A 1 11.95 7.81 20.56
N PRO A 2 11.34 6.62 20.36
CA PRO A 2 11.27 6.06 19.02
C PRO A 2 10.22 6.84 18.22
N ALA A 3 10.64 7.33 17.07
CA ALA A 3 9.78 8.03 16.13
C ALA A 3 8.69 7.05 15.63
N ASP A 4 7.46 7.24 16.12
CA ASP A 4 6.26 6.83 15.42
C ASP A 4 6.24 7.60 14.09
N LEU A 5 6.93 7.03 13.09
CA LEU A 5 6.81 7.41 11.68
C LEU A 5 5.42 6.96 11.19
N VAL A 6 4.37 7.45 11.84
CA VAL A 6 3.00 7.31 11.37
C VAL A 6 2.88 8.34 10.27
N ASP A 7 3.23 7.93 9.07
CA ASP A 7 3.00 8.69 7.86
C ASP A 7 1.53 9.17 7.87
N PRO A 8 1.28 10.48 7.87
CA PRO A 8 -0.09 10.99 7.94
C PRO A 8 -0.94 10.53 6.76
N GLU A 9 -0.31 10.21 5.63
CA GLU A 9 -0.95 9.62 4.47
C GLU A 9 -1.31 8.13 4.67
N LEU A 10 -0.55 7.38 5.48
CA LEU A 10 -0.91 6.02 5.91
C LEU A 10 -2.07 6.04 6.91
N ASP A 11 -2.15 7.06 7.76
CA ASP A 11 -3.26 7.24 8.70
C ASP A 11 -4.60 7.46 7.98
N LEU A 12 -4.57 8.06 6.78
CA LEU A 12 -5.74 8.19 5.89
C LEU A 12 -6.16 6.87 5.21
N LEU A 13 -5.28 5.87 5.20
CA LEU A 13 -5.59 4.54 4.69
C LEU A 13 -6.27 3.71 5.76
N THR A 14 -7.29 2.95 5.36
CA THR A 14 -7.81 1.90 6.24
C THR A 14 -6.72 0.84 6.47
N PRO A 15 -6.79 0.08 7.58
CA PRO A 15 -5.80 -0.97 7.87
C PRO A 15 -5.60 -1.93 6.69
N ARG A 16 -6.68 -2.31 5.99
CA ARG A 16 -6.65 -3.13 4.77
C ARG A 16 -5.86 -2.48 3.62
N GLU A 17 -6.10 -1.20 3.37
CA GLU A 17 -5.41 -0.43 2.33
C GLU A 17 -3.92 -0.27 2.64
N GLY A 18 -3.59 0.03 3.90
CA GLY A 18 -2.21 0.11 4.37
C GLY A 18 -1.46 -1.21 4.25
N GLU A 19 -2.11 -2.34 4.53
CA GLU A 19 -1.52 -3.67 4.31
C GLU A 19 -1.25 -3.95 2.83
N VAL A 20 -2.25 -3.75 1.96
CA VAL A 20 -2.09 -3.92 0.49
C VAL A 20 -0.93 -3.08 -0.01
N MET A 21 -0.86 -1.82 0.41
CA MET A 21 0.21 -0.92 0.05
C MET A 21 1.58 -1.41 0.51
N ARG A 22 1.70 -1.88 1.76
CA ARG A 22 2.94 -2.44 2.32
C ARG A 22 3.44 -3.64 1.50
N TYR A 23 2.55 -4.54 1.11
CA TYR A 23 2.91 -5.68 0.26
C TYR A 23 3.32 -5.23 -1.16
N LEU A 24 2.60 -4.27 -1.75
CA LEU A 24 2.97 -3.71 -3.05
C LEU A 24 4.34 -3.02 -3.02
N ALA A 25 4.63 -2.27 -1.95
CA ALA A 25 5.93 -1.63 -1.73
C ALA A 25 7.06 -2.64 -1.62
N ARG A 26 6.81 -3.81 -1.00
CA ARG A 26 7.75 -4.94 -0.93
C ARG A 26 7.90 -5.70 -2.26
N GLY A 27 7.08 -5.40 -3.27
CA GLY A 27 7.14 -6.05 -4.58
C GLY A 27 6.30 -7.32 -4.71
N TYR A 28 5.39 -7.59 -3.77
CA TYR A 28 4.47 -8.73 -3.88
C TYR A 28 3.52 -8.55 -5.07
N ALA A 29 3.19 -9.64 -5.74
CA ALA A 29 2.18 -9.63 -6.81
C ALA A 29 0.76 -9.58 -6.22
N TYR A 30 -0.20 -8.98 -6.94
CA TYR A 30 -1.61 -8.91 -6.50
C TYR A 30 -2.19 -10.26 -6.07
N LYS A 31 -1.78 -11.35 -6.72
CA LYS A 31 -2.18 -12.73 -6.36
C LYS A 31 -1.65 -13.20 -5.00
N GLU A 32 -0.47 -12.75 -4.62
CA GLU A 32 0.15 -13.10 -3.34
C GLU A 32 -0.49 -12.29 -2.23
N ILE A 33 -0.66 -10.99 -2.46
CA ILE A 33 -1.39 -10.08 -1.57
C ILE A 33 -2.81 -10.60 -1.31
N ALA A 34 -3.49 -11.06 -2.36
CA ALA A 34 -4.81 -11.66 -2.29
C ALA A 34 -4.82 -12.91 -1.38
N ARG A 35 -3.80 -13.78 -1.50
CA ARG A 35 -3.65 -14.95 -0.61
C ARG A 35 -3.35 -14.56 0.82
N GLU A 36 -2.41 -13.64 1.03
CA GLU A 36 -1.96 -13.22 2.37
C GLU A 36 -3.10 -12.53 3.15
N LEU A 37 -3.86 -11.68 2.46
CA LEU A 37 -5.01 -10.97 3.03
C LEU A 37 -6.32 -11.77 2.94
N SER A 38 -6.26 -12.99 2.41
CA SER A 38 -7.40 -13.87 2.16
C SER A 38 -8.58 -13.18 1.47
N ILE A 39 -8.30 -12.36 0.45
CA ILE A 39 -9.26 -11.61 -0.38
C ILE A 39 -9.08 -11.92 -1.87
N GLY A 40 -10.05 -11.54 -2.70
CA GLY A 40 -9.95 -11.71 -4.15
C GLY A 40 -8.93 -10.76 -4.78
N ILE A 41 -8.29 -11.18 -5.89
CA ILE A 41 -7.37 -10.33 -6.67
C ILE A 41 -8.07 -9.03 -7.11
N LYS A 42 -9.33 -9.11 -7.54
CA LYS A 42 -10.16 -7.94 -7.87
C LYS A 42 -10.30 -6.97 -6.69
N THR A 43 -10.41 -7.51 -5.47
CA THR A 43 -10.49 -6.70 -4.25
C THR A 43 -9.17 -6.00 -3.97
N VAL A 44 -8.04 -6.69 -4.17
CA VAL A 44 -6.70 -6.07 -4.09
C VAL A 44 -6.54 -4.96 -5.11
N GLU A 45 -6.99 -5.15 -6.36
CA GLU A 45 -6.98 -4.09 -7.38
C GLU A 45 -7.80 -2.88 -6.94
N THR A 46 -9.02 -3.09 -6.45
CA THR A 46 -9.86 -2.00 -5.93
C THR A 46 -9.20 -1.27 -4.77
N HIS A 47 -8.60 -1.99 -3.81
CA HIS A 47 -7.87 -1.39 -2.70
C HIS A 47 -6.62 -0.65 -3.18
N ALA A 48 -5.85 -1.23 -4.10
CA ALA A 48 -4.67 -0.58 -4.68
C ALA A 48 -5.05 0.70 -5.41
N SER A 49 -6.13 0.70 -6.21
CA SER A 49 -6.66 1.91 -6.84
C SER A 49 -7.15 2.94 -5.83
N ALA A 50 -7.80 2.53 -4.74
CA ALA A 50 -8.23 3.44 -3.68
C ALA A 50 -7.02 4.07 -2.96
N VAL A 51 -6.00 3.26 -2.63
CA VAL A 51 -4.73 3.71 -2.07
C VAL A 51 -4.05 4.70 -3.01
N LEU A 52 -3.85 4.33 -4.28
CA LEU A 52 -3.24 5.19 -5.29
C LEU A 52 -4.01 6.51 -5.39
N ARG A 53 -5.33 6.47 -5.42
CA ARG A 53 -6.18 7.67 -5.47
C ARG A 53 -6.07 8.54 -4.21
N LYS A 54 -5.99 7.93 -3.02
CA LYS A 54 -5.82 8.65 -1.74
C LYS A 54 -4.44 9.31 -1.65
N LEU A 55 -3.40 8.60 -2.07
CA LEU A 55 -2.01 9.07 -2.13
C LEU A 55 -1.72 9.93 -3.37
N GLN A 56 -2.72 10.15 -4.23
CA GLN A 56 -2.60 10.86 -5.52
C GLN A 56 -1.52 10.29 -6.46
N LEU A 57 -1.27 8.99 -6.37
CA LEU A 57 -0.34 8.25 -7.21
C LEU A 57 -1.09 7.68 -8.42
N SER A 58 -0.43 7.62 -9.57
CA SER A 58 -1.03 7.13 -10.82
C SER A 58 -0.56 5.73 -11.21
N SER A 59 0.42 5.14 -10.52
CA SER A 59 0.94 3.82 -10.86
C SER A 59 1.63 3.09 -9.72
N ARG A 60 1.67 1.76 -9.79
CA ARG A 60 2.44 0.90 -8.88
C ARG A 60 3.89 1.39 -8.74
N GLY A 61 4.50 1.84 -9.83
CA GLY A 61 5.89 2.31 -9.84
C GLY A 61 6.07 3.59 -9.02
N GLU A 62 5.08 4.47 -9.02
CA GLU A 62 5.06 5.65 -8.14
C GLU A 62 4.82 5.23 -6.70
N LEU A 63 3.96 4.24 -6.45
CA LEU A 63 3.74 3.70 -5.10
C LEU A 63 5.00 3.05 -4.51
N THR A 64 5.73 2.28 -5.31
CA THR A 64 7.03 1.72 -4.89
C THR A 64 8.03 2.83 -4.59
N ARG A 65 8.11 3.88 -5.43
CA ARG A 65 9.00 5.03 -5.17
C ARG A 65 8.57 5.82 -3.93
N TRP A 66 7.29 6.10 -3.78
CA TRP A 66 6.71 6.79 -2.63
C TRP A 66 7.02 6.04 -1.33
N ALA A 67 6.91 4.72 -1.34
CA ALA A 67 7.25 3.91 -0.18
C ALA A 67 8.76 3.90 0.13
N GLN A 68 9.61 3.89 -0.91
CA GLN A 68 11.06 4.01 -0.73
C GLN A 68 11.49 5.39 -0.23
N ASP A 69 10.90 6.46 -0.77
CA ASP A 69 11.18 7.85 -0.41
C ASP A 69 10.89 8.11 1.08
N ARG A 70 9.79 7.56 1.59
CA ARG A 70 9.40 7.66 3.01
C ARG A 70 10.15 6.71 3.95
N ARG A 71 11.14 5.94 3.46
CA ARG A 71 11.81 4.86 4.20
C ARG A 71 10.84 3.89 4.89
N LEU A 72 9.74 3.55 4.24
CA LEU A 72 8.77 2.56 4.72
C LEU A 72 9.22 1.10 4.47
N LEU A 73 10.51 0.91 4.18
CA LEU A 73 11.18 -0.36 3.86
C LEU A 73 12.36 -0.59 4.80
#